data_AF-A0A6N9E1B2-F1
#
_entry.id   AF-A0A6N9E1B2-F1
#
_cell.length_a   1.000
_cell.length_b   1.000
_cell.length_c   1.000
_cell.angle_alpha   90.00
_cell.angle_beta   90.00
_cell.angle_gamma   90.00
#
_symmetry.space_group_name_H-M   'P 1'
#
loop_
_entity.id
_entity.type
_entity.pdbx_description
1 polymer ?
#
loop_
_entity_poly.entity_id
_entity_poly.type
_entity_poly.pdbx_seq_one_letter_code
_entity_poly.pdbx_strand_id
1 'polypeptide(L)'
;MRQCPLLAWHSTVPYTHRMTEAIAFDTHRFIKNLTASGFTEKQAEALANEQVQLLNSNLATKADTLAIKADIEKLKGDLALKIEKLKVDIEKLRGALELRIENVKSDLELKIENVKSDLELKIENVKSDLELKIENVKSDLELKIENVRVDIE
;
A
#
# COMPACT_ATOMS: atom_id res chain seq x y z
N MET A 1 23.61 -9.21 12.32
CA MET A 1 22.74 -8.99 11.14
C MET A 1 23.23 -7.74 10.44
N ARG A 2 23.71 -7.87 9.20
CA ARG A 2 24.38 -6.81 8.45
C ARG A 2 23.35 -5.81 7.94
N GLN A 3 23.52 -4.53 8.26
CA GLN A 3 22.77 -3.42 7.67
C GLN A 3 23.21 -3.22 6.22
N CYS A 4 22.25 -3.27 5.29
CA CYS A 4 22.40 -2.81 3.91
C CYS A 4 22.03 -1.32 3.85
N PRO A 5 22.93 -0.42 3.41
CA PRO A 5 22.54 0.93 3.05
C PRO A 5 22.10 0.92 1.58
N LEU A 6 20.79 1.04 1.35
CA LEU A 6 20.20 1.35 0.05
C LEU A 6 20.71 2.73 -0.39
N LEU A 7 21.50 2.72 -1.46
CA LEU A 7 21.99 3.91 -2.14
C LEU A 7 20.80 4.80 -2.53
N ALA A 8 20.76 6.00 -1.95
CA ALA A 8 19.83 7.05 -2.34
C ALA A 8 20.26 7.61 -3.69
N TRP A 9 19.69 7.07 -4.77
CA TRP A 9 19.75 7.66 -6.11
C TRP A 9 18.86 8.90 -6.15
N HIS A 10 19.41 10.06 -5.78
CA HIS A 10 18.84 11.35 -6.18
C HIS A 10 19.75 11.95 -7.25
N SER A 11 19.64 11.46 -8.49
CA SER A 11 20.13 12.20 -9.64
C SER A 11 19.13 13.31 -9.96
N THR A 12 19.29 14.47 -9.32
CA THR A 12 18.76 15.72 -9.86
C THR A 12 19.48 15.98 -11.18
N VAL A 13 18.87 15.56 -12.29
CA VAL A 13 19.27 16.03 -13.62
C VAL A 13 18.83 17.50 -13.69
N PRO A 14 19.75 18.47 -13.78
CA PRO A 14 19.35 19.84 -14.01
C PRO A 14 18.83 19.91 -15.44
N TYR A 15 17.51 20.04 -15.61
CA TYR A 15 16.95 20.51 -16.86
C TYR A 15 17.45 21.94 -17.06
N THR A 16 18.52 22.08 -17.84
CA THR A 16 18.86 23.36 -18.42
C THR A 16 17.73 23.68 -19.40
N HIS A 17 16.74 24.46 -18.94
CA HIS A 17 15.88 25.19 -19.85
C HIS A 17 16.78 26.15 -20.62
N ARG A 18 17.36 25.66 -21.71
CA ARG A 18 17.82 26.51 -22.80
C ARG A 18 16.54 27.20 -23.28
N MET A 19 16.29 28.42 -22.78
CA MET A 19 15.30 29.31 -23.33
C MET A 19 15.60 29.37 -24.83
N THR A 20 14.81 28.66 -25.62
CA THR A 20 14.85 28.75 -27.06
C THR A 20 14.57 30.21 -27.38
N GLU A 21 15.57 30.90 -27.92
CA GLU A 21 15.33 32.14 -28.65
C GLU A 21 14.12 31.88 -29.54
N ALA A 22 13.09 32.72 -29.42
CA ALA A 22 11.97 32.65 -30.35
C ALA A 22 12.57 32.71 -31.75
N ILE A 23 12.39 31.66 -32.55
CA ILE A 23 12.85 31.62 -33.94
C ILE A 23 12.00 32.64 -34.69
N ALA A 24 12.37 33.91 -34.62
CA ALA A 24 11.77 34.97 -35.39
C ALA A 24 12.31 34.81 -36.82
N PHE A 25 11.51 34.21 -37.70
CA PHE A 25 11.84 34.15 -39.11
C PHE A 25 11.66 35.54 -39.71
N ASP A 26 12.77 36.22 -39.97
CA ASP A 26 12.80 37.53 -40.61
C ASP A 26 12.61 37.38 -42.13
N THR A 27 11.35 37.44 -42.55
CA THR A 27 10.94 37.31 -43.96
C THR A 27 11.60 38.36 -44.84
N HIS A 28 11.77 39.59 -44.34
CA HIS A 28 12.33 40.70 -45.12
C HIS A 28 13.83 40.51 -45.38
N ARG A 29 14.60 40.08 -44.37
CA ARG A 29 16.01 39.72 -44.55
C ARG A 29 16.19 38.49 -45.44
N PHE A 30 15.32 37.49 -45.31
CA PHE A 30 15.33 36.30 -46.14
C PHE A 30 15.10 36.63 -47.63
N ILE A 31 14.10 37.46 -47.93
CA ILE A 31 13.82 37.93 -49.30
C ILE A 31 15.02 38.71 -49.87
N LYS A 32 15.58 39.68 -49.12
CA LYS A 32 16.75 40.45 -49.58
C LYS A 32 17.94 39.58 -49.97
N ASN A 33 18.23 38.54 -49.18
CA ASN A 33 19.34 37.63 -49.45
C ASN A 33 19.13 36.79 -50.72
N LEU A 34 17.89 36.35 -50.98
CA LEU A 34 17.54 35.63 -52.19
C LEU A 34 17.62 36.53 -53.42
N THR A 35 17.10 37.76 -53.34
CA THR A 35 17.17 38.73 -54.44
C THR A 35 18.61 39.11 -54.77
N ALA A 36 19.47 39.28 -53.74
CA ALA A 36 20.90 39.52 -53.92
C ALA A 36 21.64 38.33 -54.59
N SER A 37 21.07 37.13 -54.51
CA SER A 37 21.60 35.90 -55.10
C SER A 37 21.05 35.63 -56.51
N GLY A 38 20.31 36.58 -57.09
CA GLY A 38 19.80 36.50 -58.46
C GLY A 38 18.38 35.95 -58.62
N PHE A 39 17.66 35.69 -57.53
CA PHE A 39 16.22 35.42 -57.61
C PHE A 39 15.44 36.70 -57.91
N THR A 40 14.34 36.59 -58.64
CA THR A 40 13.39 37.70 -58.76
C THR A 40 12.65 37.92 -57.44
N GLU A 41 12.19 39.14 -57.18
CA GLU A 41 11.43 39.48 -55.98
C GLU A 41 10.21 38.55 -55.79
N LYS A 42 9.46 38.28 -56.87
CA LYS A 42 8.33 37.34 -56.85
C LYS A 42 8.72 35.91 -56.45
N GLN A 43 9.87 35.42 -56.90
CA GLN A 43 10.37 34.09 -56.52
C GLN A 43 10.80 34.06 -55.05
N ALA A 44 11.47 35.10 -54.58
CA ALA A 44 11.92 35.21 -53.20
C ALA A 44 10.74 35.30 -52.22
N GLU A 45 9.71 36.09 -52.55
CA GLU A 45 8.46 36.19 -51.78
C GLU A 45 7.72 34.85 -51.72
N ALA A 46 7.57 34.15 -52.86
CA ALA A 46 6.91 32.85 -52.90
C ALA A 46 7.62 31.84 -51.99
N LEU A 47 8.95 31.76 -52.05
CA LEU A 47 9.73 30.85 -51.20
C LEU A 47 9.63 31.24 -49.71
N ALA A 48 9.67 32.53 -49.39
CA ALA A 48 9.55 33.02 -48.02
C ALA A 48 8.19 32.68 -47.40
N ASN A 49 7.11 32.81 -48.19
CA ASN A 49 5.75 32.49 -47.75
C ASN A 49 5.58 30.99 -47.47
N GLU A 50 6.06 30.13 -48.35
CA GLU A 50 6.04 28.67 -48.13
C GLU A 50 6.85 28.27 -46.90
N GLN A 51 8.01 28.89 -46.69
CA GLN A 51 8.84 28.62 -45.51
C GLN A 51 8.13 29.02 -44.20
N VAL A 52 7.42 30.15 -44.19
CA VAL A 52 6.62 30.59 -43.04
C VAL A 52 5.44 29.64 -42.79
N GLN A 53 4.76 29.19 -43.84
CA GLN A 53 3.68 28.22 -43.70
C GLN A 53 4.17 26.88 -43.13
N LEU A 54 5.30 26.37 -43.61
CA LEU A 54 5.92 25.15 -43.09
C LEU A 54 6.40 25.29 -41.64
N LEU A 55 6.91 26.46 -41.24
CA LEU A 55 7.29 26.72 -39.86
C LEU A 55 6.06 26.77 -38.95
N ASN A 56 5.00 27.46 -39.36
CA ASN A 56 3.78 27.59 -38.57
C ASN A 56 3.01 26.27 -38.41
N SER A 57 3.10 25.35 -39.38
CA SER A 57 2.42 24.05 -39.31
C SER A 57 3.14 23.02 -38.44
N ASN A 58 4.46 23.13 -38.30
CA ASN A 58 5.28 22.14 -37.57
C ASN A 58 5.71 22.62 -36.16
N LEU A 59 5.60 23.90 -35.85
CA LEU A 59 5.94 24.43 -34.54
C LEU A 59 4.75 24.29 -33.58
N ALA A 60 4.97 23.60 -32.46
CA ALA A 60 4.06 23.65 -31.33
C ALA A 60 3.89 25.11 -30.88
N THR A 61 2.64 25.54 -30.79
CA THR A 61 2.30 26.91 -30.41
C THR A 61 2.43 27.10 -28.90
N LYS A 62 2.46 28.37 -28.46
CA LYS A 62 2.36 28.69 -27.03
C LYS A 62 1.07 28.11 -26.42
N ALA A 63 -0.02 28.05 -27.18
CA ALA A 63 -1.28 27.47 -26.72
C ALA A 63 -1.12 25.97 -26.39
N ASP A 64 -0.43 25.21 -27.23
CA ASP A 64 -0.17 23.78 -26.99
C ASP A 64 0.64 23.57 -25.71
N THR A 65 1.66 24.41 -25.47
CA THR A 65 2.45 24.31 -24.24
C THR A 65 1.65 24.65 -22.98
N LEU A 66 0.70 25.59 -23.08
CA LEU A 66 -0.19 25.94 -21.98
C LEU A 66 -1.22 24.84 -21.72
N ALA A 67 -1.73 24.20 -22.77
CA ALA A 67 -2.64 23.06 -22.66
C ALA A 67 -1.96 21.88 -21.95
N ILE A 68 -0.74 21.51 -22.38
CA ILE A 68 0.06 20.46 -21.72
C ILE A 68 0.35 20.83 -20.26
N LYS A 69 0.67 22.09 -19.97
CA LYS A 69 0.89 22.54 -18.58
C LYS A 69 -0.36 22.39 -17.73
N ALA A 70 -1.54 22.71 -18.27
CA ALA A 70 -2.80 22.54 -17.58
C ALA A 70 -3.11 21.05 -17.31
N ASP A 71 -2.88 20.18 -18.31
CA ASP A 71 -3.04 18.73 -18.15
C ASP A 71 -2.09 18.15 -17.11
N ILE A 72 -0.84 18.62 -17.07
CA ILE A 72 0.13 18.23 -16.04
C ILE A 72 -0.35 18.62 -14.64
N GLU A 73 -0.84 19.84 -14.45
CA GLU A 73 -1.35 20.28 -13.15
C GLU A 73 -2.60 19.49 -12.73
N LYS A 74 -3.48 19.16 -13.68
CA LYS A 74 -4.64 18.29 -13.43
C LYS A 74 -4.20 16.89 -13.00
N LEU A 75 -3.27 16.27 -13.73
CA LEU A 75 -2.75 14.94 -13.40
C LEU A 75 -2.04 14.92 -12.04
N LYS A 76 -1.30 15.97 -11.68
CA LYS A 76 -0.71 16.12 -10.35
C LYS A 76 -1.79 16.17 -9.26
N GLY A 77 -2.86 16.93 -9.48
CA GLY A 77 -4.01 16.99 -8.58
C GLY A 77 -4.69 15.62 -8.39
N ASP A 78 -5.00 14.95 -9.50
CA ASP A 78 -5.62 13.61 -9.48
C ASP A 78 -4.72 12.58 -8.76
N LEU A 79 -3.41 12.65 -8.97
CA LEU A 79 -2.45 11.79 -8.30
C LEU A 79 -2.38 12.08 -6.79
N ALA A 80 -2.37 13.35 -6.38
CA ALA A 80 -2.39 13.73 -4.97
C ALA A 80 -3.66 13.22 -4.27
N LEU A 81 -4.83 13.33 -4.90
CA LEU A 81 -6.08 12.80 -4.38
C LEU A 81 -6.06 11.27 -4.26
N LYS A 82 -5.53 10.56 -5.26
CA LYS A 82 -5.37 9.10 -5.20
C LYS A 82 -4.42 8.67 -4.09
N ILE A 83 -3.31 9.37 -3.90
CA ILE A 83 -2.36 9.12 -2.81
C ILE A 83 -3.07 9.28 -1.46
N GLU A 84 -3.84 10.35 -1.27
CA GLU A 84 -4.53 10.60 -0.01
C GLU A 84 -5.62 9.55 0.26
N LYS A 85 -6.38 9.17 -0.77
CA LYS A 85 -7.34 8.07 -0.67
C LYS A 85 -6.68 6.76 -0.26
N LEU A 86 -5.56 6.40 -0.89
CA LEU A 86 -4.81 5.18 -0.57
C LEU A 86 -4.28 5.20 0.87
N LYS A 87 -3.83 6.35 1.40
CA LYS A 87 -3.44 6.45 2.81
C LYS A 87 -4.63 6.17 3.73
N VAL A 88 -5.79 6.77 3.47
CA VAL A 88 -7.01 6.53 4.26
C VAL A 88 -7.42 5.07 4.23
N ASP A 89 -7.37 4.42 3.06
CA ASP A 89 -7.71 3.01 2.93
C ASP A 89 -6.70 2.11 3.67
N ILE A 90 -5.41 2.43 3.66
CA ILE A 90 -4.37 1.74 4.45
C ILE A 90 -4.64 1.86 5.95
N GLU A 91 -4.96 3.05 6.45
CA GLU A 91 -5.26 3.27 7.87
C GLU A 91 -6.53 2.51 8.30
N LYS A 92 -7.56 2.49 7.46
CA LYS A 92 -8.77 1.68 7.71
C LYS A 92 -8.45 0.19 7.79
N LEU A 93 -7.64 -0.33 6.87
CA LEU A 93 -7.24 -1.74 6.88
C LEU A 93 -6.39 -2.08 8.11
N ARG A 94 -5.50 -1.19 8.54
CA ARG A 94 -4.72 -1.34 9.78
C ARG A 94 -5.65 -1.47 10.99
N GLY A 95 -6.56 -0.52 11.18
CA GLY A 95 -7.50 -0.56 12.30
C GLY A 95 -8.41 -1.80 12.28
N ALA A 96 -8.89 -2.22 11.10
CA ALA A 96 -9.67 -3.44 10.98
C ALA A 96 -8.89 -4.71 11.34
N LEU A 97 -7.59 -4.77 10.98
CA LEU A 97 -6.71 -5.88 11.35
C LEU A 97 -6.40 -5.89 12.85
N GLU A 98 -6.16 -4.74 13.46
CA GLU A 98 -5.94 -4.61 14.91
C GLU A 98 -7.14 -5.13 15.70
N LEU A 99 -8.36 -4.70 15.35
CA LEU A 99 -9.59 -5.20 15.97
C LEU A 99 -9.76 -6.71 15.79
N ARG A 100 -9.43 -7.24 14.61
CA ARG A 100 -9.52 -8.68 14.36
C ARG A 100 -8.53 -9.48 15.19
N ILE A 101 -7.32 -8.96 15.39
CA ILE A 101 -6.30 -9.58 16.25
C ILE A 101 -6.78 -9.59 17.70
N GLU A 102 -7.32 -8.47 18.19
CA GLU A 102 -7.85 -8.36 19.55
C GLU A 102 -9.01 -9.34 19.79
N ASN A 103 -9.96 -9.43 18.86
CA ASN A 103 -11.06 -10.38 18.96
C ASN A 103 -10.58 -11.84 19.00
N VAL A 104 -9.66 -12.23 18.11
CA VAL A 104 -9.10 -13.59 18.11
C VAL A 104 -8.36 -13.88 19.42
N LYS A 105 -7.63 -12.90 19.96
CA LYS A 105 -6.95 -13.04 21.24
C LYS A 105 -7.93 -13.28 22.38
N SER A 106 -8.99 -12.47 22.48
CA SER A 106 -10.02 -12.62 23.51
C SER A 106 -10.75 -13.96 23.40
N ASP A 107 -11.11 -14.38 22.18
CA ASP A 107 -11.75 -15.69 21.93
C ASP A 107 -10.86 -16.85 22.40
N LEU A 108 -9.54 -16.76 22.17
CA LEU A 108 -8.60 -17.78 22.61
C LEU A 108 -8.42 -17.79 24.13
N GLU A 109 -8.36 -16.62 24.77
CA GLU A 109 -8.31 -16.50 26.23
C GLU A 109 -9.55 -17.14 26.88
N LEU A 110 -10.76 -16.87 26.36
CA LEU A 110 -12.00 -17.48 26.83
C LEU A 110 -12.00 -19.01 26.65
N LYS A 111 -11.54 -19.50 25.50
CA LYS A 111 -11.44 -20.95 25.26
C LYS A 111 -10.47 -21.63 26.21
N ILE A 112 -9.35 -20.99 26.52
CA ILE A 112 -8.36 -21.51 27.48
C ILE A 112 -8.97 -21.58 28.88
N GLU A 113 -9.66 -20.53 29.32
CA GLU A 113 -10.29 -20.48 30.64
C GLU A 113 -11.38 -21.57 30.78
N ASN A 114 -12.21 -21.74 29.75
CA ASN A 114 -13.24 -22.78 29.74
C ASN A 114 -12.64 -24.18 29.82
N VAL A 115 -11.60 -24.48 29.02
CA VAL A 115 -10.92 -25.79 29.07
C VAL A 115 -10.29 -26.04 30.43
N LYS A 116 -9.71 -25.00 31.04
CA LYS A 116 -9.12 -25.09 32.38
C LYS A 116 -10.18 -25.43 33.43
N SER A 117 -11.31 -24.71 33.43
CA SER A 117 -12.42 -24.96 34.35
C SER A 117 -13.01 -26.37 34.18
N ASP A 118 -13.21 -26.81 32.93
CA ASP A 118 -13.70 -28.17 32.63
C ASP A 118 -12.76 -29.26 33.16
N LEU A 119 -11.44 -29.04 33.06
CA LEU A 119 -10.44 -29.98 33.58
C LEU A 119 -10.41 -29.98 35.11
N GLU A 120 -10.52 -28.82 35.76
CA GLU A 120 -10.61 -28.71 37.21
C GLU A 120 -11.82 -29.48 37.75
N LEU A 121 -13.00 -29.30 37.15
CA LEU A 121 -14.22 -30.04 37.51
C LEU A 121 -14.07 -31.55 37.31
N LYS A 122 -13.46 -31.99 36.20
CA LYS A 122 -13.21 -33.42 35.96
C LYS A 122 -12.27 -34.02 37.01
N ILE A 123 -11.24 -33.28 37.42
CA ILE A 123 -10.30 -33.71 38.47
C ILE A 123 -11.03 -33.85 39.81
N GLU A 124 -11.86 -32.87 40.17
CA GLU A 124 -12.65 -32.90 41.40
C GLU A 124 -13.62 -34.08 41.44
N ASN A 125 -14.33 -34.32 40.34
CA ASN A 125 -15.24 -35.46 40.22
C ASN A 125 -14.51 -36.79 40.37
N VAL A 126 -13.38 -36.99 39.68
CA VAL A 126 -12.57 -38.21 39.80
C VAL A 126 -12.06 -38.40 41.23
N LYS A 127 -11.66 -37.33 41.90
CA LYS A 127 -11.21 -37.38 43.29
C LYS A 127 -12.34 -37.83 44.22
N SER A 128 -13.53 -37.25 44.10
CA SER A 128 -14.71 -37.62 44.90
C SER A 128 -15.12 -39.08 44.67
N ASP A 129 -15.14 -39.53 43.41
CA ASP A 129 -15.43 -40.93 43.06
C ASP A 129 -14.44 -41.91 43.70
N LEU A 130 -13.16 -41.56 43.74
CA LEU A 130 -12.12 -42.38 44.38
C LEU A 130 -12.27 -42.39 45.90
N GLU A 131 -12.57 -41.27 46.53
CA GLU A 131 -12.84 -41.17 47.97
C GLU A 131 -14.02 -42.08 48.37
N LEU A 132 -15.13 -42.02 47.64
CA LEU A 132 -16.30 -42.89 47.87
C LEU A 132 -15.97 -44.38 47.69
N LYS A 133 -15.19 -44.74 46.65
CA LYS A 133 -14.76 -46.13 46.45
C LYS A 133 -13.89 -46.64 47.58
N ILE A 134 -12.99 -45.80 48.11
CA ILE A 134 -12.14 -46.14 49.25
C ILE A 134 -12.99 -46.36 50.51
N GLU A 135 -13.95 -45.47 50.78
CA GLU A 135 -14.85 -45.60 51.92
C GLU A 135 -15.69 -46.88 51.86
N ASN A 136 -16.25 -47.19 50.69
CA ASN A 136 -17.00 -48.43 50.47
C ASN A 136 -16.14 -49.68 50.71
N VAL A 137 -14.92 -49.73 50.14
CA VAL A 137 -14.00 -50.86 50.35
C VAL A 137 -13.62 -51.00 51.84
N LYS A 138 -13.41 -49.88 52.53
CA LYS A 138 -13.12 -49.87 53.96
C LYS A 138 -14.27 -50.45 54.78
N SER A 139 -15.51 -50.01 54.51
CA SER A 139 -16.70 -50.52 55.20
C SER A 139 -16.92 -52.02 54.95
N ASP A 140 -16.75 -52.48 53.70
CA ASP A 140 -16.84 -53.90 53.35
C ASP A 140 -15.81 -54.77 54.10
N LEU A 141 -14.58 -54.26 54.26
CA LEU A 141 -13.54 -54.95 55.01
C LEU A 141 -13.84 -54.99 56.51
N GLU A 142 -14.33 -53.89 57.08
CA GLU A 142 -14.74 -53.84 58.50
C GLU A 142 -15.84 -54.86 58.78
N LEU A 143 -16.87 -54.95 57.92
CA LEU A 143 -17.94 -55.95 58.05
C LEU A 143 -17.42 -57.39 57.94
N LYS A 144 -16.52 -57.67 56.99
CA LYS A 144 -15.92 -59.01 56.85
C LYS A 144 -15.10 -59.40 58.07
N ILE A 145 -14.35 -58.47 58.64
CA ILE A 145 -13.56 -58.72 59.86
C ILE A 145 -14.50 -59.03 61.03
N GLU A 146 -15.59 -58.28 61.18
CA GLU A 146 -16.56 -58.51 62.25
C GLU A 146 -17.22 -59.88 62.13
N ASN A 147 -17.63 -60.28 60.92
CA ASN A 147 -18.20 -61.61 60.68
C ASN A 147 -17.21 -62.73 61.05
N VAL A 148 -15.94 -62.61 60.64
CA VAL A 148 -14.90 -63.60 60.99
C VAL A 148 -14.64 -63.66 62.49
N ARG A 149 -14.74 -62.54 63.21
CA ARG A 149 -14.63 -62.55 64.68
C ARG A 149 -15.75 -63.35 65.32
N VAL A 150 -16.99 -63.14 64.86
CA VAL A 150 -18.16 -63.88 65.35
C VAL A 150 -18.04 -65.38 65.07
N ASP A 151 -17.52 -65.78 63.92
CA ASP A 151 -17.37 -67.20 63.56
C ASP A 151 -16.32 -67.98 64.41
N ILE A 152 -15.43 -67.27 65.12
CA ILE A 152 -14.35 -67.87 65.92
C ILE A 152 -14.70 -67.94 67.42
N GLU A 153 -15.74 -67.23 67.87
CA GLU A 153 -16.28 -67.28 69.25
C GLU A 153 -17.21 -68.47 69.48
#